data_AF-A0A0F8ZUC0-F1
#
_entry.id   AF-A0A0F8ZUC0-F1
#
_cell.length_a   1.000
_cell.length_b   1.000
_cell.length_c   1.000
_cell.angle_alpha   90.00
_cell.angle_beta   90.00
_cell.angle_gamma   90.00
#
_symmetry.space_group_name_H-M   'P 1'
#
loop_
_entity.id
_entity.type
_entity.pdbx_description
1 polymer ?
#
loop_
_entity_poly.entity_id
_entity_poly.type
_entity_poly.pdbx_seq_one_letter_code
_entity_poly.pdbx_strand_id
1 'polypeptide(L)'
;MPDENTGRFPDPHDFQVPPELEGWEEMYPSHHLFSEDRADWEKAQFWFQDKIHAPEPMPPLDLLFQEAWQISLSQYTTRVFCIPPAQGIAQRMVGCYMYICAIAPPPEEVIGEKAALFEKRVFYVFAHYEELWDKWLTKFKALGEEMKAVKIPAELPKFVPEDQVLPVPTGCYVSYDLIHCFDKLVSLMIKG
;
A
#
# COMPACT_ATOMS: atom_id res chain seq x y z
N MET A 1 -34.62 10.29 17.75
CA MET A 1 -35.33 10.73 16.54
C MET A 1 -34.48 10.26 15.37
N PRO A 2 -34.87 9.20 14.65
CA PRO A 2 -34.21 8.82 13.40
C PRO A 2 -34.64 9.77 12.27
N ASP A 3 -33.69 10.03 11.36
CA ASP A 3 -33.85 10.52 9.98
C ASP A 3 -34.20 12.00 9.72
N GLU A 4 -33.17 12.85 9.67
CA GLU A 4 -33.18 14.11 8.88
C GLU A 4 -32.18 14.10 7.70
N ASN A 5 -31.54 12.96 7.38
CA ASN A 5 -30.54 12.90 6.30
C ASN A 5 -30.67 11.63 5.42
N THR A 6 -31.90 11.26 5.09
CA THR A 6 -32.21 10.08 4.26
C THR A 6 -31.85 10.35 2.79
N GLY A 7 -30.55 10.29 2.50
CA GLY A 7 -30.03 10.37 1.13
C GLY A 7 -28.56 10.73 1.02
N ARG A 8 -27.90 11.16 2.10
CA ARG A 8 -26.47 11.48 2.09
C ARG A 8 -25.68 10.34 2.74
N PHE A 9 -24.56 9.98 2.12
CA PHE A 9 -23.60 9.07 2.75
C PHE A 9 -23.10 9.70 4.08
N PRO A 10 -22.85 8.88 5.11
CA PRO A 10 -22.31 9.38 6.38
C PRO A 10 -21.03 10.20 6.16
N ASP A 11 -20.87 11.28 6.92
CA ASP A 11 -19.59 11.97 7.00
C ASP A 11 -18.58 11.01 7.66
N PRO A 12 -17.44 10.71 7.04
CA PRO A 12 -16.47 9.80 7.61
C PRO A 12 -15.90 10.28 8.96
N HIS A 13 -15.93 11.60 9.22
CA HIS A 13 -15.50 12.16 10.50
C HIS A 13 -16.50 11.94 11.64
N ASP A 14 -17.78 11.71 11.30
CA ASP A 14 -18.83 11.49 12.29
C ASP A 14 -19.00 10.00 12.65
N PHE A 15 -18.29 9.10 11.95
CA PHE A 15 -18.41 7.66 12.16
C PHE A 15 -17.93 7.26 13.55
N GLN A 16 -18.77 6.53 14.28
CA GLN A 16 -18.47 6.02 15.61
C GLN A 16 -18.21 4.52 15.55
N VAL A 17 -17.08 4.08 16.11
CA VAL A 17 -16.79 2.65 16.31
C VAL A 17 -17.48 2.13 17.59
N PRO A 18 -17.73 0.81 17.70
CA PRO A 18 -18.17 0.22 18.96
C PRO A 18 -17.21 0.50 20.12
N PRO A 19 -17.68 0.57 21.38
CA PRO A 19 -16.82 0.83 22.56
C PRO A 19 -15.65 -0.15 22.70
N GLU A 20 -15.79 -1.39 22.22
CA GLU A 20 -14.75 -2.41 22.25
C GLU A 20 -13.55 -2.08 21.35
N LEU A 21 -13.69 -1.12 20.44
CA LEU A 21 -12.63 -0.64 19.56
C LEU A 21 -12.05 0.71 20.00
N GLU A 22 -12.33 1.18 21.22
CA GLU A 22 -11.73 2.41 21.74
C GLU A 22 -10.18 2.37 21.61
N GLY A 23 -9.60 3.41 20.99
CA GLY A 23 -8.15 3.52 20.78
C GLY A 23 -7.60 2.75 19.57
N TRP A 24 -8.45 2.20 18.70
CA TRP A 24 -8.01 1.50 17.48
C TRP A 24 -7.10 2.37 16.59
N GLU A 25 -7.26 3.69 16.65
CA GLU A 25 -6.48 4.68 15.91
C GLU A 25 -4.97 4.57 16.20
N GLU A 26 -4.58 4.22 17.43
CA GLU A 26 -3.17 4.11 17.84
C GLU A 26 -2.42 3.01 17.08
N MET A 27 -3.15 2.07 16.50
CA MET A 27 -2.58 0.97 15.73
C MET A 27 -2.11 1.40 14.33
N TYR A 28 -2.57 2.54 13.81
CA TYR A 28 -2.30 2.96 12.44
C TYR A 28 -1.57 4.30 12.38
N PRO A 29 -0.75 4.53 11.34
CA PRO A 29 -0.13 5.83 11.10
C PRO A 29 -1.17 6.93 10.92
N SER A 30 -0.87 8.14 11.41
CA SER A 30 -1.79 9.28 11.38
C SER A 30 -2.26 9.69 9.97
N HIS A 31 -1.48 9.41 8.93
CA HIS A 31 -1.85 9.69 7.54
C HIS A 31 -2.89 8.72 6.97
N HIS A 32 -3.13 7.59 7.63
CA HIS A 32 -4.20 6.64 7.31
C HIS A 32 -5.49 6.91 8.09
N LEU A 33 -5.52 7.86 9.03
CA LEU A 33 -6.72 8.23 9.77
C LEU A 33 -7.43 9.40 9.09
N PHE A 34 -8.72 9.59 9.34
CA PHE A 34 -9.37 10.86 9.02
C PHE A 34 -8.83 11.95 9.95
N SER A 35 -8.70 13.19 9.48
CA SER A 35 -8.12 14.26 10.30
C SER A 35 -8.66 15.64 9.97
N GLU A 36 -8.77 16.47 11.01
CA GLU A 36 -9.28 17.84 10.91
C GLU A 36 -8.48 18.73 9.96
N ASP A 37 -7.17 18.49 9.82
CA ASP A 37 -6.29 19.29 8.96
C ASP A 37 -6.61 19.17 7.46
N ARG A 38 -7.37 18.14 7.08
CA ARG A 38 -7.75 17.80 5.71
C ARG A 38 -9.24 17.48 5.56
N ALA A 39 -10.05 17.84 6.55
CA ALA A 39 -11.47 17.52 6.60
C ALA A 39 -12.25 18.01 5.37
N ASP A 40 -11.97 19.23 4.89
CA ASP A 40 -12.65 19.77 3.69
C ASP A 40 -12.41 18.90 2.45
N TRP A 41 -11.18 18.38 2.29
CA TRP A 41 -10.84 17.50 1.19
C TRP A 41 -11.47 16.11 1.37
N GLU A 42 -11.39 15.53 2.58
CA GLU A 42 -11.93 14.21 2.90
C GLU A 42 -13.46 14.15 2.76
N LYS A 43 -14.18 15.18 3.22
CA LYS A 43 -15.65 15.32 3.09
C LYS A 43 -16.12 15.48 1.65
N ALA A 44 -15.25 15.97 0.77
CA ALA A 44 -15.55 16.12 -0.65
C ALA A 44 -15.37 14.81 -1.45
N GLN A 45 -14.75 13.77 -0.86
CA GLN A 45 -14.54 12.50 -1.55
C GLN A 45 -15.68 11.51 -1.30
N PHE A 46 -15.83 10.57 -2.24
CA PHE A 46 -16.69 9.41 -2.05
C PHE A 46 -15.88 8.23 -1.51
N TRP A 47 -16.01 7.98 -0.20
CA TRP A 47 -15.33 6.88 0.49
C TRP A 47 -16.19 5.61 0.51
N PHE A 48 -15.56 4.48 0.26
CA PHE A 48 -16.20 3.17 0.36
C PHE A 48 -15.22 2.15 0.91
N GLN A 49 -15.75 1.17 1.65
CA GLN A 49 -14.95 0.10 2.20
C GLN A 49 -14.40 -0.77 1.07
N ASP A 50 -13.09 -1.02 1.06
CA ASP A 50 -12.45 -1.85 0.05
C ASP A 50 -12.55 -3.34 0.38
N LYS A 51 -13.76 -3.89 0.26
CA LYS A 51 -13.99 -5.31 0.53
C LYS A 51 -13.41 -6.25 -0.53
N ILE A 52 -13.00 -5.72 -1.69
CA ILE A 52 -12.43 -6.56 -2.75
C ILE A 52 -10.99 -6.93 -2.39
N HIS A 53 -10.20 -5.97 -1.90
CA HIS A 53 -8.78 -6.19 -1.60
C HIS A 53 -8.49 -6.35 -0.11
N ALA A 54 -9.32 -5.78 0.79
CA ALA A 54 -9.20 -5.88 2.24
C ALA A 54 -10.57 -6.14 2.91
N PRO A 55 -11.13 -7.35 2.74
CA PRO A 55 -12.45 -7.70 3.30
C PRO A 55 -12.48 -7.81 4.83
N GLU A 56 -11.33 -8.07 5.45
CA GLU A 56 -11.20 -8.35 6.88
C GLU A 56 -10.59 -7.17 7.65
N PRO A 57 -10.74 -7.12 8.99
CA PRO A 57 -10.01 -6.16 9.81
C PRO A 57 -8.50 -6.25 9.56
N MET A 58 -7.87 -5.11 9.30
CA MET A 58 -6.47 -4.98 8.89
C MET A 58 -5.53 -5.11 10.10
N PRO A 59 -4.69 -6.15 10.20
CA PRO A 59 -3.60 -6.14 11.16
C PRO A 59 -2.64 -4.97 10.84
N PRO A 60 -2.09 -4.27 11.83
CA PRO A 60 -1.26 -3.08 11.57
C PRO A 60 -0.05 -3.33 10.67
N LEU A 61 0.56 -4.51 10.77
CA LEU A 61 1.71 -4.88 9.94
C LEU A 61 1.31 -5.11 8.47
N ASP A 62 0.09 -5.59 8.22
CA ASP A 62 -0.40 -5.87 6.88
C ASP A 62 -0.69 -4.58 6.09
N LEU A 63 -0.80 -3.43 6.79
CA LEU A 63 -0.94 -2.11 6.17
C LEU A 63 0.23 -1.77 5.23
N LEU A 64 1.42 -2.35 5.45
CA LEU A 64 2.58 -2.16 4.57
C LEU A 64 2.29 -2.56 3.12
N PHE A 65 1.52 -3.64 2.92
CA PHE A 65 1.09 -4.03 1.59
C PHE A 65 0.07 -3.03 1.01
N GLN A 66 -0.81 -2.51 1.86
CA GLN A 66 -1.83 -1.53 1.47
C GLN A 66 -1.21 -0.23 0.95
N GLU A 67 -0.18 0.25 1.63
CA GLU A 67 0.60 1.41 1.20
C GLU A 67 1.32 1.14 -0.13
N ALA A 68 1.93 -0.05 -0.27
CA ALA A 68 2.67 -0.42 -1.48
C ALA A 68 1.79 -0.40 -2.74
N TRP A 69 0.55 -0.89 -2.68
CA TRP A 69 -0.34 -0.84 -3.84
C TRP A 69 -0.95 0.55 -4.07
N GLN A 70 -1.19 1.36 -3.02
CA GLN A 70 -1.59 2.76 -3.20
C GLN A 70 -0.54 3.51 -4.02
N ILE A 71 0.74 3.37 -3.65
CA ILE A 71 1.86 3.98 -4.35
C ILE A 71 1.92 3.48 -5.80
N SER A 72 1.86 2.16 -5.99
CA SER A 72 1.92 1.50 -7.30
C SER A 72 0.80 1.94 -8.23
N LEU A 73 -0.46 1.85 -7.80
CA LEU A 73 -1.59 2.28 -8.61
C LEU A 73 -1.50 3.77 -8.97
N SER A 74 -1.15 4.61 -8.01
CA SER A 74 -1.03 6.06 -8.22
C SER A 74 0.08 6.41 -9.20
N GLN A 75 1.26 5.80 -9.12
CA GLN A 75 2.32 6.06 -10.09
C GLN A 75 1.98 5.55 -11.49
N TYR A 76 1.32 4.38 -11.60
CA TYR A 76 0.97 3.82 -12.90
C TYR A 76 -0.08 4.66 -13.63
N THR A 77 -1.07 5.14 -12.89
CA THR A 77 -2.12 6.01 -13.44
C THR A 77 -1.62 7.41 -13.77
N THR A 78 -0.70 7.98 -12.99
CA THR A 78 -0.26 9.38 -13.16
C THR A 78 0.99 9.55 -14.02
N ARG A 79 2.00 8.69 -13.85
CA ARG A 79 3.37 8.90 -14.39
C ARG A 79 3.81 7.83 -15.40
N VAL A 80 3.40 6.57 -15.23
CA VAL A 80 3.86 5.46 -16.09
C VAL A 80 2.98 5.28 -17.31
N PHE A 81 1.68 5.03 -17.15
CA PHE A 81 0.76 4.96 -18.28
C PHE A 81 0.05 6.29 -18.52
N CYS A 82 -0.03 7.16 -17.51
CA CYS A 82 -0.68 8.47 -17.65
C CYS A 82 -2.16 8.35 -18.07
N ILE A 83 -2.92 7.43 -17.46
CA ILE A 83 -4.36 7.27 -17.76
C ILE A 83 -5.06 8.63 -17.56
N PRO A 84 -5.69 9.24 -18.59
CA PRO A 84 -5.90 10.70 -18.61
C PRO A 84 -6.64 11.26 -17.39
N PRO A 85 -7.82 10.76 -16.98
CA PRO A 85 -8.53 11.31 -15.82
C PRO A 85 -8.00 10.78 -14.47
N ALA A 86 -7.21 9.71 -14.44
CA ALA A 86 -6.92 9.00 -13.19
C ALA A 86 -5.77 9.65 -12.39
N GLN A 87 -5.98 9.83 -11.07
CA GLN A 87 -4.99 10.37 -10.13
C GLN A 87 -4.63 9.41 -8.98
N GLY A 88 -4.95 8.12 -9.14
CA GLY A 88 -4.78 7.13 -8.09
C GLY A 88 -5.92 7.14 -7.08
N ILE A 89 -5.62 6.73 -5.87
CA ILE A 89 -6.58 6.60 -4.76
C ILE A 89 -5.97 7.14 -3.47
N ALA A 90 -6.82 7.42 -2.48
CA ALA A 90 -6.41 7.54 -1.08
C ALA A 90 -7.04 6.43 -0.24
N GLN A 91 -6.34 6.05 0.83
CA GLN A 91 -6.77 5.06 1.81
C GLN A 91 -6.97 5.68 3.18
N ARG A 92 -8.01 5.23 3.89
CA ARG A 92 -8.26 5.53 5.30
C ARG A 92 -8.65 4.27 6.06
N MET A 93 -8.27 4.20 7.32
CA MET A 93 -8.71 3.18 8.24
C MET A 93 -9.89 3.70 9.06
N VAL A 94 -10.87 2.86 9.33
CA VAL A 94 -12.00 3.13 10.21
C VAL A 94 -12.36 1.85 10.94
N GLY A 95 -12.18 1.81 12.26
CA GLY A 95 -12.47 0.61 13.06
C GLY A 95 -11.77 -0.64 12.55
N CYS A 96 -10.48 -0.51 12.21
CA CYS A 96 -9.63 -1.52 11.59
C CYS A 96 -9.99 -1.93 10.15
N TYR A 97 -10.99 -1.33 9.50
CA TYR A 97 -11.32 -1.61 8.10
C TYR A 97 -10.78 -0.55 7.16
N MET A 98 -10.32 -0.96 5.98
CA MET A 98 -9.81 -0.04 4.97
C MET A 98 -10.92 0.51 4.08
N TYR A 99 -10.92 1.82 3.93
CA TYR A 99 -11.76 2.61 3.04
C TYR A 99 -10.87 3.27 2.00
N ILE A 100 -11.38 3.36 0.77
CA ILE A 100 -10.69 4.01 -0.33
C ILE A 100 -11.58 5.04 -1.01
N CYS A 101 -10.96 6.00 -1.66
CA CYS A 101 -11.62 6.88 -2.62
C CYS A 101 -10.73 7.07 -3.86
N ALA A 102 -11.35 7.24 -5.02
CA ALA A 102 -10.64 7.66 -6.22
C ALA A 102 -10.37 9.16 -6.14
N ILE A 103 -9.13 9.57 -6.44
CA ILE A 103 -8.77 10.98 -6.45
C ILE A 103 -9.44 11.68 -7.64
N ALA A 104 -9.97 12.88 -7.39
CA ALA A 104 -10.60 13.69 -8.43
C ALA A 104 -9.69 13.91 -9.65
N PRO A 105 -10.25 13.98 -10.87
CA PRO A 105 -9.46 14.23 -12.08
C PRO A 105 -8.65 15.53 -12.01
N PRO A 106 -7.50 15.60 -12.71
CA PRO A 106 -6.72 16.84 -12.79
C PRO A 106 -7.37 17.86 -13.74
N PRO A 107 -6.83 19.10 -13.81
CA PRO A 107 -7.26 20.07 -14.82
C PRO A 107 -7.17 19.53 -16.25
N GLU A 108 -8.03 20.02 -17.15
CA GLU A 108 -8.16 19.56 -18.55
C GLU A 108 -6.83 19.60 -19.33
N GLU A 109 -5.99 20.61 -19.05
CA GLU A 109 -4.65 20.73 -19.64
C GLU A 109 -3.78 19.49 -19.34
N VAL A 110 -3.74 19.06 -18.08
CA VAL A 110 -3.01 17.88 -17.64
C VAL A 110 -3.62 16.60 -18.21
N ILE A 111 -4.95 16.54 -18.35
CA ILE A 111 -5.63 15.42 -19.02
C ILE A 111 -5.14 15.32 -20.47
N GLY A 112 -5.02 16.44 -21.18
CA GLY A 112 -4.52 16.51 -22.56
C GLY A 112 -3.06 16.04 -22.69
N GLU A 113 -2.16 16.51 -21.81
CA GLU A 113 -0.76 16.04 -21.77
C GLU A 113 -0.67 14.53 -21.54
N LYS A 114 -1.47 14.04 -20.60
CA LYS A 114 -1.53 12.62 -20.26
C LYS A 114 -2.09 11.77 -21.40
N ALA A 115 -3.08 12.26 -22.15
CA ALA A 115 -3.66 11.57 -23.29
C ALA A 115 -2.63 11.24 -24.36
N ALA A 116 -1.75 12.18 -24.70
CA ALA A 116 -0.67 11.97 -25.67
C ALA A 116 0.31 10.88 -25.22
N LEU A 117 0.66 10.84 -23.93
CA LEU A 117 1.54 9.81 -23.37
C LEU A 117 0.84 8.46 -23.25
N PHE A 118 -0.43 8.44 -22.83
CA PHE A 118 -1.22 7.23 -22.67
C PHE A 118 -1.39 6.50 -23.99
N GLU A 119 -1.83 7.21 -25.04
CA GLU A 119 -1.96 6.66 -26.39
C GLU A 119 -0.66 6.01 -26.85
N LYS A 120 0.47 6.72 -26.75
CA LYS A 120 1.77 6.18 -27.14
C LYS A 120 2.17 4.92 -26.37
N ARG A 121 1.90 4.87 -25.06
CA ARG A 121 2.41 3.82 -24.18
C ARG A 121 1.50 2.59 -24.12
N VAL A 122 0.20 2.79 -23.95
CA VAL A 122 -0.75 1.68 -23.72
C VAL A 122 -0.92 0.83 -24.98
N PHE A 123 -0.99 1.45 -26.16
CA PHE A 123 -1.16 0.71 -27.40
C PHE A 123 0.08 -0.10 -27.77
N TYR A 124 1.28 0.37 -27.41
CA TYR A 124 2.48 -0.46 -27.51
C TYR A 124 2.37 -1.70 -26.62
N VAL A 125 1.95 -1.54 -25.36
CA VAL A 125 1.80 -2.70 -24.46
C VAL A 125 0.77 -3.69 -25.00
N PHE A 126 -0.36 -3.23 -25.52
CA PHE A 126 -1.36 -4.13 -26.12
C PHE A 126 -0.86 -4.82 -27.39
N ALA A 127 -0.15 -4.10 -28.27
CA ALA A 127 0.41 -4.68 -29.50
C ALA A 127 1.51 -5.73 -29.23
N HIS A 128 2.20 -5.62 -28.09
CA HIS A 128 3.31 -6.48 -27.70
C HIS A 128 3.01 -7.33 -26.46
N TYR A 129 1.73 -7.57 -26.15
CA TYR A 129 1.30 -8.14 -24.87
C TYR A 129 2.00 -9.47 -24.54
N GLU A 130 1.97 -10.45 -25.43
CA GLU A 130 2.56 -11.78 -25.20
C GLU A 130 4.07 -11.70 -24.88
N GLU A 131 4.82 -10.91 -25.66
CA GLU A 131 6.25 -10.72 -25.44
C GLU A 131 6.55 -10.04 -24.08
N LEU A 132 5.78 -9.00 -23.75
CA LEU A 132 5.94 -8.27 -22.51
C LEU A 132 5.51 -9.11 -21.29
N TRP A 133 4.47 -9.93 -21.46
CA TRP A 133 4.01 -10.88 -20.46
C TRP A 133 5.09 -11.90 -20.12
N ASP A 134 5.71 -12.53 -21.12
CA ASP A 134 6.78 -13.51 -20.89
C ASP A 134 8.00 -12.89 -20.19
N LYS A 135 8.36 -11.66 -20.60
CA LYS A 135 9.43 -10.89 -19.96
C LYS A 135 9.10 -10.54 -18.51
N TRP A 136 7.87 -10.07 -18.25
CA TRP A 136 7.41 -9.75 -16.90
C TRP A 136 7.36 -11.01 -16.03
N LEU A 137 6.74 -12.09 -16.51
CA LEU A 137 6.58 -13.34 -15.77
C LEU A 137 7.94 -13.94 -15.39
N THR A 138 8.92 -13.88 -16.29
CA THR A 138 10.29 -14.33 -16.01
C THR A 138 10.92 -13.52 -14.87
N LYS A 139 10.82 -12.18 -14.92
CA LYS A 139 11.35 -11.30 -13.87
C LYS A 139 10.62 -11.48 -12.54
N PHE A 140 9.29 -11.61 -12.58
CA PHE A 140 8.45 -11.76 -11.40
C PHE A 140 8.71 -13.09 -10.70
N LYS A 141 8.88 -14.19 -11.46
CA LYS A 141 9.31 -15.49 -10.90
C LYS A 141 10.69 -15.40 -10.25
N ALA A 142 11.66 -14.74 -10.90
CA ALA A 142 12.99 -14.56 -10.32
C ALA A 142 12.94 -13.78 -8.99
N LEU A 143 12.11 -12.74 -8.92
CA LEU A 143 11.85 -12.01 -7.67
C LEU A 143 11.23 -12.89 -6.59
N GLY A 144 10.26 -13.74 -6.96
CA GLY A 144 9.65 -14.71 -6.06
C GLY A 144 10.66 -15.72 -5.51
N GLU A 145 11.60 -16.20 -6.33
CA GLU A 145 12.69 -17.05 -5.87
C GLU A 145 13.68 -16.31 -4.96
N GLU A 146 13.97 -15.03 -5.24
CA GLU A 146 14.78 -14.18 -4.35
C GLU A 146 14.12 -14.03 -2.97
N MET A 147 12.80 -13.81 -2.94
CA MET A 147 12.02 -13.72 -1.71
C MET A 147 12.02 -15.04 -0.93
N LYS A 148 11.79 -16.18 -1.59
CA LYS A 148 11.87 -17.52 -0.97
C LYS A 148 13.25 -17.87 -0.44
N ALA A 149 14.31 -17.30 -1.03
CA ALA A 149 15.68 -17.55 -0.61
C ALA A 149 16.04 -16.81 0.69
N VAL A 150 15.27 -15.80 1.12
CA VAL A 150 15.48 -15.09 2.39
C VAL A 150 15.38 -16.08 3.55
N LYS A 151 16.40 -16.14 4.40
CA LYS A 151 16.48 -17.03 5.56
C LYS A 151 16.21 -16.24 6.83
N ILE A 152 14.96 -16.29 7.29
CA ILE A 152 14.57 -15.68 8.56
C ILE A 152 15.09 -16.57 9.70
N PRO A 153 15.82 -16.02 10.69
CA PRO A 153 16.21 -16.77 11.88
C PRO A 153 14.98 -17.31 12.60
N ALA A 154 14.93 -18.63 12.81
CA ALA A 154 13.78 -19.27 13.47
C ALA A 154 13.77 -18.99 14.99
N GLU A 155 14.94 -18.83 15.60
CA GLU A 155 15.12 -18.58 17.02
C GLU A 155 16.27 -17.61 17.26
N LEU A 156 16.18 -16.85 18.35
CA LEU A 156 17.29 -16.05 18.85
C LEU A 156 18.13 -16.92 19.80
N PRO A 157 19.44 -17.08 19.55
CA PRO A 157 20.30 -17.84 20.43
C PRO A 157 20.41 -17.15 21.79
N LYS A 158 20.45 -17.94 22.88
CA LYS A 158 20.67 -17.42 24.23
C LYS A 158 22.01 -16.69 24.37
N PHE A 159 23.04 -17.22 23.71
CA PHE A 159 24.36 -16.62 23.58
C PHE A 159 24.87 -16.85 22.15
N VAL A 160 25.59 -15.88 21.59
CA VAL A 160 26.19 -16.03 20.25
C VAL A 160 27.30 -17.10 20.27
N PRO A 161 27.46 -17.89 19.20
CA PRO A 161 28.56 -18.83 19.06
C PRO A 161 29.95 -18.19 19.24
N GLU A 162 30.90 -18.92 19.84
CA GLU A 162 32.23 -18.40 20.17
C GLU A 162 33.03 -17.98 18.93
N ASP A 163 32.85 -18.68 17.82
CA ASP A 163 33.47 -18.37 16.52
C ASP A 163 32.99 -17.05 15.90
N GLN A 164 31.85 -16.51 16.35
CA GLN A 164 31.40 -15.17 15.97
C GLN A 164 32.00 -14.06 16.84
N VAL A 165 32.62 -14.42 17.96
CA VAL A 165 33.18 -13.49 18.95
C VAL A 165 34.71 -13.45 18.90
N LEU A 166 35.35 -14.61 18.71
CA LEU A 166 36.80 -14.76 18.80
C LEU A 166 37.44 -15.13 17.45
N PRO A 167 38.67 -14.65 17.16
CA PRO A 167 39.44 -13.69 17.96
C PRO A 167 38.96 -12.25 17.79
N VAL A 168 38.13 -11.98 16.78
CA VAL A 168 37.57 -10.67 16.47
C VAL A 168 36.05 -10.81 16.34
N PRO A 169 35.25 -10.01 17.07
CA PRO A 169 33.80 -10.07 16.97
C PRO A 169 33.29 -9.71 15.56
N THR A 170 32.26 -10.40 15.11
CA THR A 170 31.66 -10.23 13.77
C THR A 170 31.00 -8.85 13.58
N GLY A 171 30.56 -8.23 14.68
CA GLY A 171 30.02 -6.87 14.72
C GLY A 171 28.51 -6.77 14.42
N CYS A 172 27.98 -7.64 13.57
CA CYS A 172 26.54 -7.84 13.37
C CYS A 172 26.16 -9.27 13.77
N TYR A 173 24.95 -9.44 14.29
CA TYR A 173 24.46 -10.73 14.80
C TYR A 173 23.01 -10.94 14.38
N VAL A 174 22.46 -12.09 14.77
CA VAL A 174 21.10 -12.54 14.47
C VAL A 174 19.98 -11.50 14.65
N SER A 175 20.10 -10.55 15.59
CA SER A 175 19.12 -9.46 15.75
C SER A 175 19.14 -8.49 14.56
N TYR A 176 20.32 -8.16 14.05
CA TYR A 176 20.48 -7.41 12.80
C TYR A 176 19.94 -8.22 11.62
N ASP A 177 20.27 -9.51 11.54
CA ASP A 177 19.82 -10.37 10.43
C ASP A 177 18.29 -10.45 10.35
N LEU A 178 17.60 -10.50 11.50
CA LEU A 178 16.15 -10.50 11.56
C LEU A 178 15.55 -9.21 10.97
N ILE A 179 16.06 -8.05 11.39
CA ILE A 179 15.62 -6.74 10.88
C ILE A 179 15.93 -6.62 9.39
N HIS A 180 17.16 -6.98 8.99
CA HIS A 180 17.59 -6.95 7.60
C HIS A 180 16.73 -7.86 6.71
N CYS A 181 16.37 -9.06 7.18
CA CYS A 181 15.49 -9.96 6.46
C CYS A 181 14.09 -9.36 6.28
N PHE A 182 13.53 -8.74 7.32
CA PHE A 182 12.26 -8.04 7.22
C PHE A 182 12.31 -6.91 6.19
N ASP A 183 13.30 -6.01 6.28
CA ASP A 183 13.46 -4.90 5.34
C ASP A 183 13.64 -5.39 3.90
N LYS A 184 14.41 -6.48 3.72
CA LYS A 184 14.58 -7.11 2.42
C LYS A 184 13.26 -7.66 1.89
N LEU A 185 12.47 -8.35 2.70
CA LEU A 185 11.15 -8.86 2.28
C LEU A 185 10.20 -7.74 1.88
N VAL A 186 10.14 -6.67 2.67
CA VAL A 186 9.33 -5.48 2.35
C VAL A 186 9.80 -4.83 1.04
N SER A 187 11.11 -4.69 0.85
CA SER A 187 11.67 -4.14 -0.40
C SER A 187 11.34 -5.01 -1.62
N LEU A 188 11.43 -6.34 -1.48
CA LEU A 188 11.09 -7.28 -2.56
C LEU A 188 9.59 -7.24 -2.88
N MET A 189 8.73 -7.12 -1.85
CA MET A 189 7.29 -6.95 -2.03
C MET A 189 6.95 -5.67 -2.80
N ILE A 190 7.55 -4.53 -2.44
CA ILE A 190 7.30 -3.24 -3.12
C ILE A 190 7.84 -3.24 -4.56
N LYS A 191 8.93 -3.97 -4.82
CA LYS A 191 9.56 -4.06 -6.14
C LYS A 191 8.75 -4.88 -7.16
N GLY A 192 7.94 -5.83 -6.70
CA GLY A 192 7.20 -6.79 -7.53
C GLY A 192 5.94 -6.20 -8.13
#